data_AF-A0A2C5YRP1-F1
#
_entry.id   AF-A0A2C5YRP1-F1
#
_cell.length_a   1.000
_cell.length_b   1.000
_cell.length_c   1.000
_cell.angle_alpha   90.00
_cell.angle_beta   90.00
_cell.angle_gamma   90.00
#
_symmetry.space_group_name_H-M   'P 1'
#
loop_
_entity.id
_entity.type
_entity.pdbx_description
1 polymer ?
#
loop_
_entity_poly.entity_id
_entity_poly.type
_entity_poly.pdbx_seq_one_letter_code
_entity_poly.pdbx_strand_id
1 'polypeptide(L)'
;MNVLLHGDGGQSFFAFPNQGVNQNLMGVAVLTPDANLKWGGVDRNGQERPDGEAHSDAVASLIANELPKMVAFNQSDVWFTGVSGGSLTLAGFFMPKFMGTFGNTGFLLNCGGMAPQLDFTADASAALANTRIHFQSTSKELNSLQKEIPQSIKGFEAAAKSAGLTEKQINALQTANNDPNGGHCEFDEQGFESGVQLMADNFASVMFGNGEVQGIGNVDNGVVGAENLKFQKGER
;
A
#
# COMPACT_ATOMS: atom_id res chain seq x y z
N MET A 1 8.79 -11.05 -6.14
CA MET A 1 7.94 -11.50 -5.01
C MET A 1 6.91 -10.41 -4.71
N ASN A 2 5.68 -10.72 -4.29
CA ASN A 2 4.71 -9.73 -3.79
C ASN A 2 4.46 -9.96 -2.29
N VAL A 3 4.89 -9.01 -1.45
CA VAL A 3 4.81 -9.07 0.01
C VAL A 3 3.55 -8.35 0.49
N LEU A 4 2.66 -9.08 1.14
CA LEU A 4 1.42 -8.56 1.70
C LEU A 4 1.58 -8.27 3.20
N LEU A 5 1.34 -7.01 3.60
CA LEU A 5 1.13 -6.62 4.98
C LEU A 5 -0.37 -6.55 5.26
N HIS A 6 -0.83 -7.40 6.18
CA HIS A 6 -2.26 -7.54 6.48
C HIS A 6 -2.89 -6.30 7.13
N GLY A 7 -4.22 -6.25 7.14
CA GLY A 7 -4.98 -5.23 7.88
C GLY A 7 -4.90 -5.42 9.40
N ASP A 8 -5.09 -4.34 10.14
CA ASP A 8 -5.05 -4.35 11.60
C ASP A 8 -6.09 -5.35 12.16
N GLY A 9 -5.65 -6.38 12.90
CA GLY A 9 -6.46 -7.52 13.33
C GLY A 9 -6.16 -8.83 12.61
N GLY A 10 -5.34 -8.82 11.55
CA GLY A 10 -4.76 -10.02 10.94
C GLY A 10 -5.64 -10.73 9.91
N GLN A 11 -6.86 -10.29 9.66
CA GLN A 11 -7.82 -11.02 8.81
C GLN A 11 -7.28 -11.36 7.41
N SER A 12 -6.65 -10.39 6.73
CA SER A 12 -6.06 -10.64 5.40
C SER A 12 -4.76 -11.46 5.42
N PHE A 13 -4.15 -11.70 6.59
CA PHE A 13 -3.10 -12.72 6.70
C PHE A 13 -3.70 -14.12 6.65
N PHE A 14 -4.79 -14.36 7.38
CA PHE A 14 -5.44 -15.68 7.44
C PHE A 14 -6.20 -16.03 6.17
N ALA A 15 -6.88 -15.05 5.56
CA ALA A 15 -7.52 -15.21 4.25
C ALA A 15 -6.47 -15.36 3.13
N PHE A 16 -5.27 -14.81 3.33
CA PHE A 16 -4.14 -14.81 2.40
C PHE A 16 -4.53 -14.57 0.93
N PRO A 17 -5.10 -13.40 0.61
CA PRO A 17 -5.70 -13.16 -0.71
C PRO A 17 -4.68 -13.15 -1.85
N ASN A 18 -3.41 -12.88 -1.52
CA ASN A 18 -2.28 -12.92 -2.46
C ASN A 18 -1.64 -14.32 -2.52
N GLN A 19 -2.42 -15.40 -2.44
CA GLN A 19 -1.88 -16.77 -2.47
C GLN A 19 -1.42 -17.17 -3.88
N GLY A 20 -0.28 -17.86 -3.96
CA GLY A 20 0.20 -18.49 -5.20
C GLY A 20 1.25 -17.67 -5.95
N VAL A 21 1.35 -17.90 -7.25
CA VAL A 21 2.28 -17.20 -8.16
C VAL A 21 1.48 -16.42 -9.18
N ASN A 22 1.56 -15.09 -9.12
CA ASN A 22 0.82 -14.19 -10.00
C ASN A 22 1.82 -13.29 -10.73
N GLN A 23 1.78 -13.29 -12.08
CA GLN A 23 2.77 -12.58 -12.91
C GLN A 23 4.23 -12.92 -12.55
N ASN A 24 4.51 -14.20 -12.31
CA ASN A 24 5.82 -14.68 -11.87
C ASN A 24 6.30 -14.12 -10.52
N LEU A 25 5.41 -13.52 -9.74
CA LEU A 25 5.65 -13.11 -8.36
C LEU A 25 5.04 -14.13 -7.42
N MET A 26 5.88 -14.78 -6.62
CA MET A 26 5.43 -15.52 -5.44
C MET A 26 4.79 -14.55 -4.45
N GLY A 27 3.57 -14.86 -4.00
CA GLY A 27 2.90 -14.13 -2.93
C GLY A 27 3.35 -14.56 -1.54
N VAL A 28 3.58 -13.60 -0.65
CA VAL A 28 4.02 -13.83 0.74
C VAL A 28 3.21 -12.91 1.65
N ALA A 29 2.39 -13.47 2.54
CA ALA A 29 1.77 -12.70 3.61
C ALA A 29 2.69 -12.67 4.84
N VAL A 30 2.87 -11.50 5.43
CA VAL A 30 3.69 -11.30 6.63
C VAL A 30 2.78 -10.96 7.79
N LEU A 31 2.98 -11.64 8.92
CA LEU A 31 2.31 -11.33 10.18
C LEU A 31 3.11 -10.26 10.93
N THR A 32 2.43 -9.26 11.48
CA THR A 32 3.08 -8.23 12.31
C THR A 32 3.74 -8.83 13.55
N PRO A 33 4.85 -8.26 14.05
CA PRO A 33 5.47 -8.68 15.31
C PRO A 33 4.66 -8.29 16.57
N ASP A 34 3.61 -7.46 16.44
CA ASP A 34 2.72 -7.10 17.55
C ASP A 34 1.74 -8.23 17.88
N ALA A 35 1.68 -8.62 19.16
CA ALA A 35 0.77 -9.63 19.68
C ALA A 35 -0.72 -9.30 19.46
N ASN A 36 -1.07 -8.02 19.29
CA ASN A 36 -2.44 -7.56 19.00
C ASN A 36 -2.76 -7.54 17.50
N LEU A 37 -1.84 -8.01 16.65
CA LEU A 37 -1.98 -8.04 15.20
C LEU A 37 -2.17 -6.63 14.59
N LYS A 38 -1.52 -5.61 15.16
CA LYS A 38 -1.51 -4.24 14.62
C LYS A 38 -0.14 -3.92 14.01
N TRP A 39 -0.13 -3.30 12.84
CA TRP A 39 1.12 -2.85 12.25
C TRP A 39 1.58 -1.53 12.88
N GLY A 40 2.87 -1.38 13.20
CA GLY A 40 3.39 -0.20 13.89
C GLY A 40 2.85 0.03 15.31
N GLY A 41 2.21 -0.98 15.92
CA GLY A 41 1.82 -0.99 17.33
C GLY A 41 0.82 0.10 17.73
N VAL A 42 -0.29 0.21 17.00
CA VAL A 42 -1.23 1.35 17.03
C VAL A 42 -1.58 1.84 18.45
N ASP A 43 -1.61 3.16 18.65
CA ASP A 43 -2.01 3.76 19.93
C ASP A 43 -3.52 3.68 20.20
N ARG A 44 -3.97 4.07 21.40
CA ARG A 44 -5.39 4.00 21.79
C ARG A 44 -6.33 4.82 20.90
N ASN A 45 -5.83 5.79 20.14
CA ASN A 45 -6.65 6.64 19.24
C ASN A 45 -6.70 6.11 17.80
N GLY A 46 -6.04 4.98 17.52
CA GLY A 46 -6.26 4.17 16.33
C GLY A 46 -5.52 4.59 15.07
N GLN A 47 -4.61 5.57 15.15
CA GLN A 47 -3.83 6.02 13.99
C GLN A 47 -2.35 6.26 14.28
N GLU A 48 -1.92 6.57 15.51
CA GLU A 48 -0.49 6.72 15.77
C GLU A 48 0.18 5.34 15.73
N ARG A 49 1.35 5.26 15.08
CA ARG A 49 2.11 4.01 14.90
C ARG A 49 3.51 4.17 15.49
N PRO A 50 3.65 4.18 16.83
CA PRO A 50 4.92 4.44 17.50
C PRO A 50 6.02 3.45 17.10
N ASP A 51 5.65 2.21 16.79
CA ASP A 51 6.59 1.16 16.39
C ASP A 51 6.68 1.01 14.86
N GLY A 52 6.12 1.95 14.09
CA GLY A 52 6.03 1.89 12.63
C GLY A 52 7.39 1.73 11.94
N GLU A 53 8.40 2.47 12.41
CA GLU A 53 9.78 2.33 11.92
C GLU A 53 10.38 0.97 12.27
N ALA A 54 10.26 0.52 13.52
CA ALA A 54 10.80 -0.76 13.97
C ALA A 54 10.15 -1.95 13.23
N HIS A 55 8.84 -1.91 12.99
CA HIS A 55 8.14 -2.93 12.21
C HIS A 55 8.60 -2.91 10.75
N SER A 56 8.86 -1.74 10.17
CA SER A 56 9.36 -1.61 8.80
C SER A 56 10.77 -2.18 8.67
N ASP A 57 11.64 -1.92 9.65
CA ASP A 57 13.00 -2.51 9.72
C ASP A 57 12.93 -4.04 9.80
N ALA A 58 12.01 -4.57 10.61
CA ALA A 58 11.79 -6.02 10.72
C ALA A 58 11.34 -6.65 9.39
N VAL A 59 10.42 -6.00 8.66
CA VAL A 59 9.98 -6.46 7.33
C VAL A 59 11.14 -6.42 6.32
N ALA A 60 11.90 -5.33 6.28
CA ALA A 60 13.05 -5.22 5.38
C ALA A 60 14.10 -6.31 5.68
N SER A 61 14.39 -6.55 6.96
CA SER A 61 15.32 -7.61 7.39
C SER A 61 14.79 -9.01 7.06
N LEU A 62 13.49 -9.27 7.26
CA LEU A 62 12.86 -10.54 6.87
C LEU A 62 13.09 -10.83 5.38
N ILE A 63 12.85 -9.83 4.52
CA ILE A 63 13.01 -9.96 3.07
C ILE A 63 14.48 -10.13 2.67
N ALA A 64 15.37 -9.30 3.21
CA ALA A 64 16.78 -9.31 2.79
C ALA A 64 17.57 -10.49 3.36
N ASN A 65 17.26 -10.92 4.59
CA ASN A 65 18.12 -11.84 5.34
C ASN A 65 17.51 -13.21 5.55
N GLU A 66 16.21 -13.32 5.82
CA GLU A 66 15.61 -14.58 6.26
C GLU A 66 14.92 -15.34 5.13
N LEU A 67 14.09 -14.68 4.31
CA LEU A 67 13.41 -15.33 3.19
C LEU A 67 14.37 -16.00 2.18
N PRO A 68 15.53 -15.40 1.81
CA PRO A 68 16.46 -16.02 0.86
C PRO A 68 17.08 -17.34 1.35
N LYS A 69 17.03 -17.60 2.67
CA LYS A 69 17.48 -18.88 3.25
C LYS A 69 16.47 -20.01 3.03
N MET A 70 15.21 -19.66 2.73
CA MET A 70 14.08 -20.59 2.66
C MET A 70 13.59 -20.77 1.22
N VAL A 71 13.59 -19.70 0.43
CA VAL A 71 13.06 -19.67 -0.95
C VAL A 71 13.95 -18.82 -1.85
N ALA A 72 14.10 -19.23 -3.11
CA ALA A 72 14.81 -18.45 -4.11
C ALA A 72 13.86 -17.45 -4.79
N PHE A 73 14.25 -16.18 -4.83
CA PHE A 73 13.54 -15.12 -5.54
C PHE A 73 14.50 -14.01 -5.96
N ASN A 74 14.07 -13.16 -6.89
CA ASN A 74 14.83 -11.97 -7.28
C ASN A 74 14.69 -10.89 -6.21
N GLN A 75 15.75 -10.63 -5.44
CA GLN A 75 15.75 -9.62 -4.38
C GLN A 75 15.73 -8.18 -4.92
N SER A 76 16.00 -7.99 -6.21
CA SER A 76 15.86 -6.72 -6.92
C SER A 76 14.49 -6.56 -7.61
N ASP A 77 13.54 -7.45 -7.33
CA ASP A 77 12.17 -7.40 -7.87
C ASP A 77 11.16 -7.83 -6.78
N VAL A 78 10.91 -6.90 -5.87
CA VAL A 78 10.03 -7.09 -4.70
C VAL A 78 8.95 -6.02 -4.73
N TRP A 79 7.71 -6.49 -4.76
CA TRP A 79 6.49 -5.69 -4.80
C TRP A 79 5.76 -5.82 -3.48
N PHE A 80 4.89 -4.87 -3.19
CA PHE A 80 4.21 -4.80 -1.91
C PHE A 80 2.71 -4.57 -2.10
N THR A 81 1.94 -5.24 -1.25
CA THR A 81 0.52 -4.99 -1.06
C THR A 81 0.28 -4.67 0.41
N GLY A 82 -0.22 -3.48 0.70
CA GLY A 82 -0.75 -3.15 2.02
C GLY A 82 -2.25 -3.34 2.04
N VAL A 83 -2.80 -3.74 3.18
CA VAL A 83 -4.24 -3.67 3.45
C VAL A 83 -4.42 -2.91 4.75
N SER A 84 -5.28 -1.88 4.78
CA SER A 84 -5.62 -1.13 6.00
C SER A 84 -4.35 -0.74 6.77
N GLY A 85 -4.18 -1.16 8.04
CA GLY A 85 -2.99 -0.87 8.84
C GLY A 85 -1.64 -1.26 8.22
N GLY A 86 -1.61 -2.32 7.39
CA GLY A 86 -0.44 -2.66 6.58
C GLY A 86 -0.09 -1.56 5.58
N SER A 87 -1.09 -1.00 4.89
CA SER A 87 -0.92 0.16 3.98
C SER A 87 -0.41 1.39 4.72
N LEU A 88 -0.92 1.64 5.93
CA LEU A 88 -0.49 2.79 6.74
C LEU A 88 0.98 2.64 7.15
N THR A 89 1.41 1.44 7.50
CA THR A 89 2.81 1.19 7.88
C THR A 89 3.74 1.24 6.68
N LEU A 90 3.30 0.71 5.53
CA LEU A 90 4.04 0.83 4.28
C LEU A 90 4.24 2.31 3.91
N ALA A 91 3.16 3.08 3.85
CA ALA A 91 3.17 4.48 3.44
C ALA A 91 3.92 5.39 4.43
N GLY A 92 3.63 5.26 5.73
CA GLY A 92 4.18 6.15 6.75
C GLY A 92 5.67 5.92 7.03
N PHE A 93 6.15 4.67 6.94
CA PHE A 93 7.47 4.31 7.49
C PHE A 93 8.32 3.50 6.51
N PHE A 94 7.77 2.43 5.92
CA PHE A 94 8.56 1.55 5.08
C PHE A 94 9.01 2.24 3.79
N MET A 95 8.09 2.87 3.07
CA MET A 95 8.39 3.49 1.77
C MET A 95 9.42 4.62 1.92
N PRO A 96 9.28 5.60 2.83
CA PRO A 96 10.29 6.66 3.01
C PRO A 96 11.69 6.14 3.35
N LYS A 97 11.79 4.97 3.99
CA LYS A 97 13.08 4.39 4.40
C LYS A 97 13.68 3.41 3.39
N PHE A 98 12.85 2.54 2.80
CA PHE A 98 13.28 1.31 2.12
C PHE A 98 12.81 1.13 0.68
N MET A 99 11.99 2.02 0.10
CA MET A 99 11.54 1.78 -1.28
C MET A 99 12.68 1.74 -2.30
N GLY A 100 13.81 2.39 -2.03
CA GLY A 100 15.01 2.28 -2.87
C GLY A 100 15.82 1.00 -2.70
N THR A 101 15.52 0.17 -1.69
CA THR A 101 16.33 -1.01 -1.34
C THR A 101 16.19 -2.16 -2.32
N PHE A 102 15.00 -2.36 -2.90
CA PHE A 102 14.68 -3.56 -3.68
C PHE A 102 14.73 -3.37 -5.19
N GLY A 103 15.36 -2.30 -5.70
CA GLY A 103 15.58 -2.08 -7.13
C GLY A 103 14.30 -1.79 -7.92
N ASN A 104 13.58 -2.84 -8.34
CA ASN A 104 12.26 -2.76 -8.96
C ASN A 104 11.18 -3.04 -7.91
N THR A 105 10.43 -2.00 -7.54
CA THR A 105 9.38 -2.09 -6.52
C THR A 105 8.14 -1.30 -6.92
N GLY A 106 7.02 -1.70 -6.34
CA GLY A 106 5.79 -0.94 -6.36
C GLY A 106 4.89 -1.31 -5.19
N PHE A 107 3.96 -0.41 -4.88
CA PHE A 107 3.12 -0.48 -3.68
C PHE A 107 1.65 -0.35 -4.07
N LEU A 108 0.90 -1.44 -3.88
CA LEU A 108 -0.56 -1.43 -3.88
C LEU A 108 -1.05 -1.19 -2.46
N LEU A 109 -1.58 0.00 -2.18
CA LEU A 109 -2.04 0.42 -0.86
C LEU A 109 -3.57 0.36 -0.84
N ASN A 110 -4.12 -0.70 -0.28
CA ASN A 110 -5.56 -0.91 -0.19
C ASN A 110 -6.09 -0.31 1.12
N CYS A 111 -7.18 0.47 1.02
CA CYS A 111 -8.02 1.00 2.09
C CYS A 111 -7.22 1.59 3.25
N GLY A 112 -6.15 2.31 2.91
CA GLY A 112 -5.23 2.84 3.91
C GLY A 112 -4.06 3.57 3.27
N GLY A 113 -3.52 4.51 4.02
CA GLY A 113 -2.38 5.33 3.68
C GLY A 113 -2.11 6.25 4.85
N MET A 114 -0.85 6.59 5.07
CA MET A 114 -0.40 7.49 6.13
C MET A 114 0.61 8.44 5.51
N ALA A 115 0.52 9.73 5.80
CA ALA A 115 1.56 10.67 5.37
C ALA A 115 2.95 10.16 5.80
N PRO A 116 4.01 10.35 4.99
CA PRO A 116 5.36 9.99 5.40
C PRO A 116 5.68 10.53 6.81
N GLN A 117 5.99 9.63 7.73
CA GLN A 117 6.32 9.93 9.13
C GLN A 117 7.83 10.06 9.34
N LEU A 118 8.61 9.62 8.35
CA LEU A 118 10.06 9.71 8.31
C LEU A 118 10.47 10.58 7.11
N ASP A 119 11.61 11.22 7.23
CA ASP A 119 12.28 11.81 6.07
C ASP A 119 12.64 10.71 5.07
N PHE A 120 12.56 11.03 3.79
CA PHE A 120 12.96 10.10 2.74
C PHE A 120 14.48 9.94 2.78
N THR A 121 14.95 8.70 2.84
CA THR A 121 16.38 8.43 2.61
C THR A 121 16.77 8.83 1.19
N ALA A 122 18.06 9.03 0.92
CA ALA A 122 18.52 9.39 -0.42
C ALA A 122 18.09 8.35 -1.48
N ASP A 123 18.20 7.06 -1.14
CA ASP A 123 17.79 5.96 -2.03
C ASP A 123 16.27 5.93 -2.23
N ALA A 124 15.49 6.12 -1.17
CA ALA A 124 14.03 6.19 -1.27
C ALA A 124 13.58 7.40 -2.10
N SER A 125 14.23 8.56 -1.92
CA SER A 125 13.97 9.76 -2.72
C SER A 125 14.28 9.54 -4.20
N ALA A 126 15.41 8.90 -4.53
CA ALA A 126 15.77 8.57 -5.91
C ALA A 126 14.79 7.57 -6.55
N ALA A 127 14.30 6.61 -5.78
CA ALA A 127 13.36 5.58 -6.24
C ALA A 127 11.96 6.12 -6.57
N LEU A 128 11.58 7.32 -6.13
CA LEU A 128 10.31 7.96 -6.54
C LEU A 128 10.19 8.12 -8.06
N ALA A 129 11.31 8.17 -8.78
CA ALA A 129 11.34 8.30 -10.24
C ALA A 129 10.95 7.02 -11.00
N ASN A 130 10.89 5.86 -10.33
CA ASN A 130 10.60 4.57 -10.96
C ASN A 130 9.64 3.68 -10.18
N THR A 131 9.27 4.06 -8.95
CA THR A 131 8.38 3.28 -8.09
C THR A 131 6.92 3.55 -8.43
N ARG A 132 6.17 2.49 -8.73
CA ARG A 132 4.71 2.54 -8.90
C ARG A 132 4.02 2.57 -7.54
N ILE A 133 3.13 3.53 -7.29
CA ILE A 133 2.33 3.65 -6.07
C ILE A 133 0.85 3.78 -6.46
N HIS A 134 0.02 2.86 -5.99
CA HIS A 134 -1.43 2.95 -6.19
C HIS A 134 -2.16 2.98 -4.84
N PHE A 135 -3.02 3.96 -4.65
CA PHE A 135 -3.92 4.06 -3.50
C PHE A 135 -5.33 3.64 -3.91
N GLN A 136 -5.78 2.46 -3.47
CA GLN A 136 -7.16 2.04 -3.64
C GLN A 136 -7.94 2.29 -2.36
N SER A 137 -9.10 2.92 -2.45
CA SER A 137 -10.03 3.13 -1.34
C SER A 137 -11.47 2.85 -1.79
N THR A 138 -12.41 2.96 -0.87
CA THR A 138 -13.84 3.06 -1.17
C THR A 138 -14.35 4.48 -0.86
N SER A 139 -15.54 4.83 -1.33
CA SER A 139 -16.14 6.14 -1.09
C SER A 139 -16.77 6.29 0.30
N LYS A 140 -17.08 5.19 1.03
CA LYS A 140 -17.57 5.22 2.43
C LYS A 140 -16.52 4.71 3.42
N GLU A 141 -15.25 4.86 3.07
CA GLU A 141 -14.11 4.47 3.91
C GLU A 141 -14.19 5.06 5.33
N LEU A 142 -13.50 4.45 6.30
CA LEU A 142 -13.45 4.89 7.71
C LEU A 142 -13.14 6.39 7.82
N ASN A 143 -13.88 7.09 8.69
CA ASN A 143 -13.77 8.55 8.83
C ASN A 143 -12.33 9.05 9.05
N SER A 144 -11.52 8.30 9.79
CA SER A 144 -10.11 8.64 10.02
C SER A 144 -9.27 8.54 8.74
N LEU A 145 -9.51 7.51 7.92
CA LEU A 145 -8.79 7.25 6.67
C LEU A 145 -9.22 8.19 5.53
N GLN A 146 -10.45 8.70 5.55
CA GLN A 146 -10.88 9.73 4.59
C GLN A 146 -10.02 10.99 4.64
N LYS A 147 -9.42 11.28 5.79
CA LYS A 147 -8.46 12.37 5.95
C LYS A 147 -7.03 11.90 5.66
N GLU A 148 -6.65 10.75 6.21
CA GLU A 148 -5.26 10.28 6.17
C GLU A 148 -4.81 9.89 4.75
N ILE A 149 -5.66 9.24 3.95
CA ILE A 149 -5.32 8.83 2.58
C ILE A 149 -5.01 10.05 1.69
N PRO A 150 -5.86 11.10 1.61
CA PRO A 150 -5.49 12.34 0.91
C PRO A 150 -4.20 13.00 1.42
N GLN A 151 -3.91 12.92 2.72
CA GLN A 151 -2.66 13.45 3.28
C GLN A 151 -1.45 12.62 2.84
N SER A 152 -1.60 11.30 2.79
CA SER A 152 -0.61 10.37 2.25
C SER A 152 -0.29 10.69 0.79
N ILE A 153 -1.33 10.81 -0.06
CA ILE A 153 -1.17 11.15 -1.49
C ILE A 153 -0.39 12.45 -1.65
N LYS A 154 -0.79 13.51 -0.93
CA LYS A 154 -0.08 14.81 -0.97
C LYS A 154 1.37 14.71 -0.51
N GLY A 155 1.65 13.88 0.50
CA GLY A 155 3.01 13.66 0.99
C GLY A 155 3.93 13.04 -0.07
N PHE A 156 3.47 11.98 -0.75
CA PHE A 156 4.25 11.35 -1.82
C PHE A 156 4.33 12.18 -3.09
N GLU A 157 3.29 12.96 -3.41
CA GLU A 157 3.34 13.94 -4.50
C GLU A 157 4.39 15.02 -4.20
N ALA A 158 4.37 15.60 -2.99
CA ALA A 158 5.32 16.62 -2.59
C ALA A 158 6.77 16.08 -2.63
N ALA A 159 6.98 14.86 -2.11
CA ALA A 159 8.29 14.20 -2.18
C ALA A 159 8.76 14.00 -3.63
N ALA A 160 7.87 13.57 -4.53
CA ALA A 160 8.19 13.39 -5.94
C ALA A 160 8.49 14.72 -6.65
N LYS A 161 7.73 15.79 -6.36
CA LYS A 161 8.02 17.15 -6.84
C LYS A 161 9.38 17.64 -6.35
N SER A 162 9.71 17.42 -5.08
CA SER A 162 11.03 17.74 -4.51
C SER A 162 12.16 16.94 -5.15
N ALA A 163 11.90 15.71 -5.59
CA ALA A 163 12.83 14.90 -6.38
C ALA A 163 12.92 15.33 -7.87
N GLY A 164 12.20 16.38 -8.27
CA GLY A 164 12.28 16.97 -9.61
C GLY A 164 11.38 16.32 -10.66
N LEU A 165 10.43 15.47 -10.26
CA LEU A 165 9.45 14.90 -11.19
C LEU A 165 8.44 15.96 -11.64
N THR A 166 8.10 15.91 -12.93
CA THR A 166 6.98 16.67 -13.49
C THR A 166 5.65 16.05 -13.10
N GLU A 167 4.57 16.84 -13.12
CA GLU A 167 3.21 16.34 -12.82
C GLU A 167 2.81 15.14 -13.69
N LYS A 168 3.22 15.14 -14.96
CA LYS A 168 2.98 14.01 -15.87
C LYS A 168 3.69 12.73 -15.42
N GLN A 169 4.94 12.85 -14.94
CA GLN A 169 5.68 11.69 -14.41
C GLN A 169 5.07 11.21 -13.10
N ILE A 170 4.65 12.12 -12.23
CA ILE A 170 3.95 11.77 -10.99
C ILE A 170 2.66 11.01 -11.31
N ASN A 171 1.81 11.53 -12.20
CA ASN A 171 0.55 10.87 -12.57
C ASN A 171 0.73 9.52 -13.27
N ALA A 172 1.89 9.25 -13.88
CA ALA A 172 2.19 7.95 -14.47
C ALA A 172 2.62 6.91 -13.43
N LEU A 173 3.15 7.34 -12.28
CA LEU A 173 3.69 6.47 -11.24
C LEU A 173 2.79 6.39 -10.01
N GLN A 174 2.07 7.47 -9.70
CA GLN A 174 1.21 7.62 -8.54
C GLN A 174 -0.23 7.78 -9.01
N THR A 175 -1.07 6.80 -8.67
CA THR A 175 -2.51 6.85 -9.00
C THR A 175 -3.34 6.55 -7.75
N ALA A 176 -4.61 6.95 -7.78
CA ALA A 176 -5.55 6.67 -6.72
C ALA A 176 -6.96 6.44 -7.26
N ASN A 177 -7.74 5.61 -6.59
CA ASN A 177 -9.15 5.42 -6.89
C ASN A 177 -9.95 5.24 -5.59
N ASN A 178 -11.14 5.82 -5.53
CA ASN A 178 -12.09 5.60 -4.44
C ASN A 178 -13.54 5.46 -4.92
N ASP A 179 -13.73 5.05 -6.17
CA ASP A 179 -15.05 4.95 -6.80
C ASP A 179 -15.99 3.90 -6.16
N PRO A 180 -15.51 2.72 -5.68
CA PRO A 180 -16.39 1.73 -5.08
C PRO A 180 -17.26 2.30 -3.95
N ASN A 181 -18.54 1.95 -3.90
CA ASN A 181 -19.51 2.46 -2.94
C ASN A 181 -19.63 1.61 -1.66
N GLY A 182 -18.60 0.82 -1.34
CA GLY A 182 -18.51 -0.01 -0.14
C GLY A 182 -17.91 0.70 1.08
N GLY A 183 -17.91 -0.02 2.21
CA GLY A 183 -17.26 0.35 3.47
C GLY A 183 -15.75 0.10 3.47
N HIS A 184 -15.17 -0.18 4.64
CA HIS A 184 -13.72 -0.37 4.78
C HIS A 184 -13.20 -1.58 3.99
N CYS A 185 -12.36 -1.33 2.97
CA CYS A 185 -11.81 -2.34 2.05
C CYS A 185 -12.85 -3.16 1.24
N GLU A 186 -14.12 -2.76 1.23
CA GLU A 186 -15.18 -3.45 0.50
C GLU A 186 -15.20 -3.00 -0.97
N PHE A 187 -14.11 -3.25 -1.69
CA PHE A 187 -13.92 -2.78 -3.07
C PHE A 187 -14.91 -3.39 -4.07
N ASP A 188 -15.46 -4.55 -3.75
CA ASP A 188 -16.51 -5.23 -4.52
C ASP A 188 -17.92 -4.89 -4.01
N GLU A 189 -18.03 -4.00 -3.02
CA GLU A 189 -19.26 -3.60 -2.33
C GLU A 189 -19.98 -4.74 -1.58
N GLN A 190 -19.29 -5.85 -1.28
CA GLN A 190 -19.87 -7.01 -0.59
C GLN A 190 -19.27 -7.24 0.80
N GLY A 191 -17.95 -7.05 0.95
CA GLY A 191 -17.29 -7.21 2.24
C GLY A 191 -15.78 -7.11 2.18
N PHE A 192 -15.16 -7.03 3.36
CA PHE A 192 -13.72 -6.83 3.50
C PHE A 192 -12.90 -7.90 2.78
N GLU A 193 -13.18 -9.19 3.01
CA GLU A 193 -12.35 -10.28 2.46
C GLU A 193 -12.43 -10.37 0.95
N SER A 194 -13.66 -10.34 0.40
CA SER A 194 -13.90 -10.45 -1.02
C SER A 194 -13.45 -9.20 -1.77
N GLY A 195 -13.59 -8.01 -1.17
CA GLY A 195 -13.02 -6.78 -1.70
C GLY A 195 -11.49 -6.84 -1.78
N VAL A 196 -10.80 -7.20 -0.69
CA VAL A 196 -9.34 -7.34 -0.71
C VAL A 196 -8.89 -8.43 -1.69
N GLN A 197 -9.62 -9.55 -1.78
CA GLN A 197 -9.37 -10.59 -2.78
C GLN A 197 -9.50 -10.05 -4.21
N LEU A 198 -10.54 -9.26 -4.50
CA LEU A 198 -10.72 -8.64 -5.81
C LEU A 198 -9.48 -7.83 -6.23
N MET A 199 -8.94 -7.01 -5.33
CA MET A 199 -7.73 -6.23 -5.63
C MET A 199 -6.48 -7.11 -5.76
N ALA A 200 -6.37 -8.18 -4.99
CA ALA A 200 -5.27 -9.13 -5.12
C ALA A 200 -5.31 -9.88 -6.46
N ASP A 201 -6.49 -10.34 -6.88
CA ASP A 201 -6.72 -11.01 -8.18
C ASP A 201 -6.40 -10.08 -9.36
N ASN A 202 -6.62 -8.77 -9.18
CA ASN A 202 -6.36 -7.75 -10.20
C ASN A 202 -5.02 -7.01 -10.02
N PHE A 203 -4.15 -7.46 -9.11
CA PHE A 203 -2.86 -6.82 -8.80
C PHE A 203 -2.06 -6.49 -10.08
N ALA A 204 -2.01 -7.44 -11.00
CA ALA A 204 -1.29 -7.29 -12.26
C ALA A 204 -1.84 -6.16 -13.13
N SER A 205 -3.17 -6.05 -13.21
CA SER A 205 -3.84 -5.03 -14.01
C SER A 205 -3.55 -3.63 -13.46
N VAL A 206 -3.56 -3.48 -12.13
CA VAL A 206 -3.33 -2.21 -11.43
C VAL A 206 -1.86 -1.79 -11.42
N MET A 207 -0.95 -2.74 -11.18
CA MET A 207 0.46 -2.41 -10.96
C MET A 207 1.31 -2.45 -12.23
N PHE A 208 0.91 -3.27 -13.22
CA PHE A 208 1.67 -3.46 -14.47
C PHE A 208 0.86 -3.17 -15.74
N GLY A 209 -0.46 -3.10 -15.61
CA GLY A 209 -1.39 -3.10 -16.73
C GLY A 209 -1.97 -1.73 -17.03
N ASN A 210 -3.26 -1.73 -17.34
CA ASN A 210 -4.03 -0.56 -17.75
C ASN A 210 -5.01 -0.07 -16.67
N GLY A 211 -4.94 -0.64 -15.46
CA GLY A 211 -5.80 -0.24 -14.34
C GLY A 211 -7.23 -0.77 -14.42
N GLU A 212 -7.59 -1.65 -15.36
CA GLU A 212 -8.95 -2.18 -15.41
C GLU A 212 -9.17 -3.24 -14.32
N VAL A 213 -10.13 -3.00 -13.43
CA VAL A 213 -10.55 -3.94 -12.39
C VAL A 213 -12.01 -4.33 -12.62
N GLN A 214 -12.27 -5.63 -12.76
CA GLN A 214 -13.62 -6.13 -13.00
C GLN A 214 -14.57 -5.71 -11.87
N GLY A 215 -15.67 -5.05 -12.23
CA GLY A 215 -16.68 -4.56 -11.26
C GLY A 215 -16.45 -3.14 -10.75
N ILE A 216 -15.26 -2.57 -10.94
CA ILE A 216 -14.93 -1.18 -10.58
C ILE A 216 -14.76 -0.32 -11.84
N GLY A 217 -14.00 -0.81 -12.82
CA GLY A 217 -13.56 -0.06 -14.00
C GLY A 217 -12.09 0.35 -13.88
N ASN A 218 -11.71 1.45 -14.52
CA ASN A 218 -10.34 1.92 -14.54
C ASN A 218 -9.94 2.63 -13.23
N VAL A 219 -8.94 2.10 -12.53
CA VAL A 219 -8.46 2.64 -11.24
C VAL A 219 -7.20 3.50 -11.38
N ASP A 220 -6.62 3.63 -12.57
CA ASP A 220 -5.34 4.31 -12.79
C ASP A 220 -5.48 5.84 -12.97
N ASN A 221 -6.22 6.48 -12.08
CA ASN A 221 -6.37 7.93 -12.07
C ASN A 221 -5.14 8.59 -11.42
N GLY A 222 -4.37 9.38 -12.18
CA GLY A 222 -3.22 10.12 -11.67
C GLY A 222 -3.59 11.06 -10.51
N VAL A 223 -2.70 11.17 -9.51
CA VAL A 223 -2.99 11.88 -8.25
C VAL A 223 -2.94 13.41 -8.34
N VAL A 224 -2.12 14.00 -9.21
CA VAL A 224 -1.94 15.45 -9.30
C VAL A 224 -3.21 16.11 -9.83
N GLY A 225 -3.75 17.05 -9.05
CA GLY A 225 -5.05 17.69 -9.25
C GLY A 225 -6.24 16.87 -8.76
N ALA A 226 -6.02 15.65 -8.27
CA ALA A 226 -7.00 14.69 -7.78
C ALA A 226 -6.67 14.18 -6.36
N GLU A 227 -5.81 14.88 -5.63
CA GLU A 227 -5.28 14.43 -4.33
C GLU A 227 -6.37 14.36 -3.25
N ASN A 228 -7.47 15.10 -3.47
CA ASN A 228 -8.65 15.09 -2.63
C ASN A 228 -9.68 14.12 -3.20
N LEU A 229 -9.48 12.83 -2.90
CA LEU A 229 -10.49 11.79 -3.12
C LEU A 229 -11.84 12.25 -2.54
N LYS A 230 -12.93 11.97 -3.26
CA LYS A 230 -14.27 12.40 -2.87
C LYS A 230 -14.92 11.33 -2.02
N PHE A 231 -14.94 11.53 -0.71
CA PHE A 231 -15.59 10.62 0.22
C PHE A 231 -17.04 11.02 0.51
N GLN A 232 -17.88 10.02 0.70
CA GLN A 232 -19.19 10.13 1.31
C GLN A 232 -19.06 10.01 2.83
N LYS A 233 -20.18 10.09 3.56
CA LYS A 233 -20.17 9.84 5.01
C LYS A 233 -19.59 8.46 5.28
N GLY A 234 -18.46 8.43 5.98
CA GLY A 234 -17.70 7.21 6.24
C GLY A 234 -18.37 6.29 7.25
N GLU A 235 -17.92 5.05 7.22
CA GLU A 235 -18.11 4.13 8.33
C GLU A 235 -17.29 4.61 9.54
N ARG A 236 -17.79 4.27 10.73
CA ARG A 236 -17.37 4.72 12.08
C ARG A 236 -16.03 5.46 12.17
#